data_AF-A0A351MHH9-F1
#
_entry.id   AF-A0A351MHH9-F1
#
_cell.length_a   1.000
_cell.length_b   1.000
_cell.length_c   1.000
_cell.angle_alpha   90.00
_cell.angle_beta   90.00
_cell.angle_gamma   90.00
#
_symmetry.space_group_name_H-M   'P 1'
#
loop_
_entity.id
_entity.type
_entity.pdbx_description
1 polymer ?
#
loop_
_entity_poly.entity_id
_entity_poly.type
_entity_poly.pdbx_seq_one_letter_code
_entity_poly.pdbx_strand_id
1 'polypeptide(L)'
;NALKPALSRPGFACIGATTPSEYEQHIITDTALERRFQPVTIECLSAEATLEILAQREKVAKEKQRPSCPPEVQAWLVDYADRQILNRHFPDKAIDLYEQCVAHALNRGLGTVDLATAQVVVERLLGVPLDVGQGLDELAEAVVGAGLLHPESAVELEARLMVSLRGMDCVPARPNAVVALLDEAAYTAPALADLLASRLLGSKERQISVDLAGLVYASDVAALSGNQANGRKSIFQDLEQMPWSVLVLRGLELTSSAVRDAVARMLNTGLLDLENGRRLSLSHTLVLLVMERSLAEPKGKANLGFRERPAPTSGGLERVEALLGERLAREADVVSEGSPYEEFLGARAWLLNDLLPGLLETLAKRRLTVTFDPQLVDYLLALHDGGFDRREWERTFDRVLLPALANVAPAAHEPARAVYLRVGADGLEVEEVAATPRPVSEV
;
A
#
# COMPACT_ATOMS: atom_id res chain seq x y z
N ASN A 1 27.16 -9.81 33.20
CA ASN A 1 28.41 -10.39 33.76
C ASN A 1 28.26 -11.31 34.97
N ALA A 2 27.16 -11.30 35.74
CA ALA A 2 26.99 -12.21 36.88
C ALA A 2 26.79 -13.71 36.51
N LEU A 3 26.26 -14.00 35.31
CA LEU A 3 25.96 -15.36 34.83
C LEU A 3 27.22 -16.18 34.46
N LYS A 4 28.27 -15.54 33.97
CA LYS A 4 29.51 -16.22 33.51
C LYS A 4 30.19 -17.08 34.58
N PRO A 5 30.43 -16.58 35.81
CA PRO A 5 30.98 -17.42 36.88
C PRO A 5 30.00 -18.49 37.35
N ALA A 6 28.68 -18.27 37.27
CA ALA A 6 27.67 -19.26 37.65
C ALA A 6 27.64 -20.45 36.68
N LEU A 7 27.75 -20.21 35.37
CA LEU A 7 27.83 -21.25 34.33
C LEU A 7 29.10 -22.12 34.41
N SER A 8 30.11 -21.70 35.19
CA SER A 8 31.35 -22.46 35.40
C SER A 8 31.30 -23.33 36.67
N ARG A 9 30.23 -23.21 37.49
CA ARG A 9 30.09 -24.01 38.71
C ARG A 9 29.46 -25.36 38.40
N PRO A 10 30.02 -26.49 38.87
CA PRO A 10 29.34 -27.78 38.78
C PRO A 10 28.02 -27.72 39.56
N GLY A 11 26.91 -28.09 38.90
CA GLY A 11 25.56 -28.10 39.47
C GLY A 11 24.60 -27.01 38.96
N PHE A 12 25.06 -26.09 38.13
CA PHE A 12 24.18 -25.11 37.48
C PHE A 12 23.85 -25.56 36.04
N ALA A 13 22.63 -26.08 35.83
CA ALA A 13 22.11 -26.40 34.50
C ALA A 13 21.30 -25.21 33.96
N CYS A 14 21.52 -24.86 32.70
CA CYS A 14 20.82 -23.77 32.03
C CYS A 14 20.44 -24.22 30.61
N ILE A 15 19.19 -23.98 30.23
CA ILE A 15 18.70 -24.12 28.86
C ILE A 15 18.32 -22.72 28.40
N GLY A 16 18.97 -22.24 27.34
CA GLY A 16 18.63 -20.99 26.67
C GLY A 16 17.78 -21.26 25.43
N ALA A 17 16.77 -20.44 25.21
CA ALA A 17 16.00 -20.39 23.97
C ALA A 17 16.20 -19.01 23.36
N THR A 18 16.65 -18.96 22.11
CA THR A 18 16.96 -17.73 21.38
C THR A 18 16.47 -17.86 19.95
N THR A 19 16.12 -16.74 19.33
CA THR A 19 16.06 -16.66 17.87
C THR A 19 17.47 -16.73 17.26
N PRO A 20 17.63 -17.09 15.97
CA PRO A 20 18.94 -17.07 15.31
C PRO A 20 19.64 -15.71 15.43
N SER A 21 18.87 -14.61 15.28
CA SER A 21 19.37 -13.25 15.34
C SER A 21 19.87 -12.87 16.74
N GLU A 22 19.12 -13.21 17.80
CA GLU A 22 19.55 -13.00 19.18
C GLU A 22 20.79 -13.85 19.52
N TYR A 23 20.87 -15.07 18.98
CA TYR A 23 22.02 -15.94 19.17
C TYR A 23 23.30 -15.33 18.58
N GLU A 24 23.24 -14.81 17.35
CA GLU A 24 24.37 -14.11 16.72
C GLU A 24 24.76 -12.84 17.49
N GLN A 25 23.77 -12.01 17.83
CA GLN A 25 24.00 -10.73 18.48
C GLN A 25 24.53 -10.85 19.92
N HIS A 26 24.10 -11.87 20.67
CA HIS A 26 24.36 -11.93 22.11
C HIS A 26 25.22 -13.11 22.57
N ILE A 27 25.19 -14.24 21.86
CA ILE A 27 25.93 -15.45 22.28
C ILE A 27 27.23 -15.60 21.51
N ILE A 28 27.19 -15.54 20.17
CA ILE A 28 28.40 -15.68 19.32
C ILE A 28 29.37 -14.53 19.59
N THR A 29 28.85 -13.33 19.78
CA THR A 29 29.68 -12.14 20.05
C THR A 29 30.46 -12.23 21.37
N ASP A 30 30.03 -13.08 22.32
CA ASP A 30 30.70 -13.29 23.61
C ASP A 30 31.38 -14.66 23.69
N THR A 31 32.68 -14.68 23.44
CA THR A 31 33.50 -15.91 23.42
C THR A 31 33.39 -16.75 24.70
N ALA A 32 33.07 -16.14 25.84
CA ALA A 32 32.90 -16.88 27.10
C ALA A 32 31.57 -17.64 27.15
N LEU A 33 30.51 -17.13 26.52
CA LEU A 33 29.20 -17.79 26.44
C LEU A 33 29.18 -18.83 25.32
N GLU A 34 29.75 -18.48 24.15
CA GLU A 34 29.85 -19.37 22.99
C GLU A 34 30.49 -20.73 23.36
N ARG A 35 31.57 -20.72 24.15
CA ARG A 35 32.26 -21.95 24.60
C ARG A 35 31.48 -22.78 25.62
N ARG A 36 30.38 -22.27 26.16
CA ARG A 36 29.62 -22.87 27.26
C ARG A 36 28.26 -23.40 26.84
N PHE A 37 27.74 -22.93 25.71
CA PHE A 37 26.48 -23.41 25.13
C PHE A 37 26.77 -24.28 23.92
N GLN A 38 26.09 -25.43 23.85
CA GLN A 38 26.03 -26.22 22.63
C GLN A 38 24.79 -25.77 21.83
N PRO A 39 24.94 -25.23 20.62
CA PRO A 39 23.78 -24.89 19.80
C PRO A 39 23.04 -26.16 19.38
N VAL A 40 21.72 -26.13 19.53
CA VAL A 40 20.78 -27.13 19.00
C VAL A 40 19.76 -26.36 18.18
N THR A 41 19.84 -26.49 16.86
CA THR A 41 18.89 -25.83 15.95
C THR A 41 17.55 -26.54 16.01
N ILE A 42 16.49 -25.79 16.28
CA ILE A 42 15.12 -26.28 16.24
C ILE A 42 14.49 -25.77 14.94
N GLU A 43 14.15 -26.68 14.05
CA GLU A 43 13.45 -26.35 12.81
C GLU A 43 11.96 -26.08 13.09
N CYS A 44 11.35 -25.29 12.20
CA CYS A 44 9.91 -25.06 12.24
C CYS A 44 9.16 -26.36 11.95
N LEU A 45 7.98 -26.52 12.55
CA LEU A 45 7.15 -27.69 12.30
C LEU A 45 6.55 -27.67 10.89
N SER A 46 6.31 -28.86 10.34
CA SER A 46 5.55 -28.99 9.10
C SER A 46 4.06 -28.70 9.33
N ALA A 47 3.33 -28.47 8.23
CA ALA A 47 1.88 -28.31 8.28
C ALA A 47 1.19 -29.55 8.89
N GLU A 48 1.65 -30.75 8.55
CA GLU A 48 1.11 -32.01 9.07
C GLU A 48 1.38 -32.16 10.57
N ALA A 49 2.61 -31.88 11.02
CA ALA A 49 2.95 -31.89 12.45
C ALA A 49 2.15 -30.85 13.23
N THR A 50 1.86 -29.69 12.62
CA THR A 50 1.01 -28.66 13.22
C THR A 50 -0.44 -29.12 13.38
N LEU A 51 -0.97 -29.88 12.42
CA LEU A 51 -2.31 -30.49 12.54
C LEU A 51 -2.40 -31.45 13.73
N GLU A 52 -1.34 -32.24 13.98
CA GLU A 52 -1.30 -33.11 15.16
C GLU A 52 -1.35 -32.30 16.47
N ILE A 53 -0.68 -31.15 16.51
CA ILE A 53 -0.73 -30.23 17.66
C ILE A 53 -2.14 -29.67 17.84
N LEU A 54 -2.80 -29.22 16.77
CA LEU A 54 -4.18 -28.73 16.85
C LEU A 54 -5.14 -29.83 17.34
N ALA A 55 -4.98 -31.07 16.87
CA ALA A 55 -5.76 -32.21 17.33
C ALA A 55 -5.53 -32.52 18.82
N GLN A 56 -4.32 -32.32 19.35
CA GLN A 56 -4.05 -32.41 20.79
C GLN A 56 -4.72 -31.27 21.57
N ARG A 57 -4.65 -30.04 21.07
CA ARG A 57 -5.34 -28.90 21.70
C ARG A 57 -6.85 -29.07 21.72
N GLU A 58 -7.43 -29.68 20.69
CA GLU A 58 -8.85 -30.01 20.61
C GLU A 58 -9.27 -31.00 21.72
N LYS A 59 -8.42 -32.00 22.06
CA LYS A 59 -8.69 -32.89 23.20
C LYS A 59 -8.76 -32.12 24.51
N VAL A 60 -7.80 -31.22 24.75
CA VAL A 60 -7.77 -30.35 25.94
C VAL A 60 -8.96 -29.37 25.96
N ALA A 61 -9.37 -28.86 24.79
CA ALA A 61 -10.52 -27.99 24.65
C ALA A 61 -11.83 -28.70 25.06
N LYS A 62 -12.00 -29.96 24.65
CA LYS A 62 -13.15 -30.80 25.04
C LYS A 62 -13.22 -31.05 26.54
N GLU A 63 -12.08 -31.38 27.18
CA GLU A 63 -12.01 -31.56 28.65
C GLU A 63 -12.44 -30.29 29.39
N LYS A 64 -12.12 -29.12 28.83
CA LYS A 64 -12.49 -27.80 29.37
C LYS A 64 -13.86 -27.30 28.91
N GLN A 65 -14.66 -28.13 28.23
CA GLN A 65 -15.99 -27.77 27.70
C GLN A 65 -15.97 -26.52 26.80
N ARG A 66 -14.86 -26.30 26.08
CA ARG A 66 -14.74 -25.24 25.07
C ARG A 66 -15.38 -25.68 23.75
N PRO A 67 -15.74 -24.72 22.87
CA PRO A 67 -16.24 -25.04 21.53
C PRO A 67 -15.27 -25.97 20.78
N SER A 68 -15.83 -26.99 20.14
CA SER A 68 -15.07 -27.99 19.39
C SER A 68 -14.77 -27.50 17.97
N CYS A 69 -13.52 -27.61 17.53
CA CYS A 69 -13.10 -27.30 16.17
C CYS A 69 -12.89 -28.61 15.38
N PRO A 70 -13.73 -28.94 14.40
CA PRO A 70 -13.63 -30.18 13.63
C PRO A 70 -12.32 -30.31 12.84
N PRO A 71 -11.85 -31.54 12.56
CA PRO A 71 -10.62 -31.76 11.79
C PRO A 71 -10.62 -31.09 10.41
N GLU A 72 -11.76 -31.03 9.70
CA GLU A 72 -11.83 -30.32 8.42
C GLU A 72 -11.54 -28.81 8.55
N VAL A 73 -11.99 -28.19 9.65
CA VAL A 73 -11.75 -26.77 9.92
C VAL A 73 -10.30 -26.54 10.33
N GLN A 74 -9.73 -27.44 11.14
CA GLN A 74 -8.30 -27.39 11.48
C GLN A 74 -7.41 -27.50 10.24
N ALA A 75 -7.72 -28.43 9.33
CA ALA A 75 -7.03 -28.58 8.06
C ALA A 75 -7.09 -27.29 7.23
N TRP A 76 -8.28 -26.68 7.12
CA TRP A 76 -8.45 -25.41 6.43
C TRP A 76 -7.64 -24.27 7.08
N LEU A 77 -7.63 -24.16 8.41
CA LEU A 77 -6.86 -23.13 9.12
C LEU A 77 -5.36 -23.26 8.90
N VAL A 78 -4.83 -24.49 8.91
CA VAL A 78 -3.40 -24.73 8.66
C VAL A 78 -3.04 -24.42 7.21
N ASP A 79 -3.82 -24.92 6.25
CA ASP A 79 -3.61 -24.64 4.82
C ASP A 79 -3.68 -23.15 4.52
N TYR A 80 -4.68 -22.46 5.09
CA TYR A 80 -4.84 -21.02 4.94
C TYR A 80 -3.67 -20.25 5.57
N ALA A 81 -3.25 -20.61 6.79
CA ALA A 81 -2.11 -19.98 7.45
C ALA A 81 -0.80 -20.22 6.67
N ASP A 82 -0.65 -21.38 6.03
CA ASP A 82 0.54 -21.67 5.23
C ASP A 82 0.63 -20.74 4.03
N ARG A 83 -0.47 -20.65 3.26
CA ARG A 83 -0.52 -19.86 2.03
C ARG A 83 -0.53 -18.36 2.28
N GLN A 84 -1.23 -17.90 3.32
CA GLN A 84 -1.56 -16.48 3.49
C GLN A 84 -0.74 -15.78 4.58
N ILE A 85 -0.08 -16.51 5.49
CA ILE A 85 0.68 -15.90 6.59
C ILE A 85 2.15 -16.33 6.47
N LEU A 86 2.88 -15.68 5.55
CA LEU A 86 4.26 -16.03 5.18
C LEU A 86 5.33 -15.45 6.12
N ASN A 87 5.02 -14.37 6.84
CA ASN A 87 5.94 -13.72 7.78
C ASN A 87 5.94 -14.35 9.19
N ARG A 88 5.17 -15.43 9.40
CA ARG A 88 5.10 -16.16 10.67
C ARG A 88 5.40 -17.64 10.44
N HIS A 89 5.86 -18.29 11.50
CA HIS A 89 6.30 -19.68 11.45
C HIS A 89 5.28 -20.60 12.10
N PHE A 90 5.24 -21.84 11.64
CA PHE A 90 4.50 -22.90 12.33
C PHE A 90 5.24 -23.34 13.60
N PRO A 91 4.48 -23.77 14.64
CA PRO A 91 3.02 -23.98 14.68
C PRO A 91 2.22 -22.73 15.09
N ASP A 92 2.89 -21.67 15.49
CA ASP A 92 2.33 -20.49 16.15
C ASP A 92 1.22 -19.82 15.34
N LYS A 93 1.44 -19.59 14.03
CA LYS A 93 0.44 -18.96 13.16
C LYS A 93 -0.89 -19.72 13.07
N ALA A 94 -0.87 -21.06 13.07
CA ALA A 94 -2.09 -21.86 13.02
C ALA A 94 -2.79 -21.92 14.38
N ILE A 95 -2.01 -22.01 15.46
CA ILE A 95 -2.54 -22.01 16.82
C ILE A 95 -3.31 -20.71 17.07
N ASP A 96 -2.76 -19.57 16.68
CA ASP A 96 -3.43 -18.28 16.84
C ASP A 96 -4.78 -18.25 16.12
N LEU A 97 -4.84 -18.65 14.85
CA LEU A 97 -6.11 -18.69 14.12
C LEU A 97 -7.12 -19.61 14.80
N TYR A 98 -6.68 -20.81 15.21
CA TYR A 98 -7.51 -21.76 15.95
C TYR A 98 -8.06 -21.15 17.24
N GLU A 99 -7.21 -20.52 18.05
CA GLU A 99 -7.61 -19.96 19.33
C GLU A 99 -8.59 -18.80 19.18
N GLN A 100 -8.40 -17.95 18.16
CA GLN A 100 -9.34 -16.88 17.84
C GLN A 100 -10.69 -17.44 17.37
N CYS A 101 -10.70 -18.51 16.57
CA CYS A 101 -11.95 -19.16 16.15
C CYS A 101 -12.71 -19.73 17.35
N VAL A 102 -12.02 -20.44 18.25
CA VAL A 102 -12.63 -20.99 19.47
C VAL A 102 -13.12 -19.89 20.41
N ALA A 103 -12.35 -18.81 20.58
CA ALA A 103 -12.76 -17.66 21.39
C ALA A 103 -13.99 -16.95 20.79
N HIS A 104 -14.05 -16.81 19.47
CA HIS A 104 -15.20 -16.24 18.78
C HIS A 104 -16.46 -17.10 18.96
N ALA A 105 -16.35 -18.42 18.77
CA ALA A 105 -17.45 -19.35 18.98
C ALA A 105 -17.96 -19.30 20.42
N LEU A 106 -17.04 -19.25 21.41
CA LEU A 106 -17.39 -19.15 22.82
C LEU A 106 -18.17 -17.86 23.12
N ASN A 107 -17.72 -16.72 22.60
CA ASN A 107 -18.40 -15.43 22.78
C ASN A 107 -19.79 -15.38 22.13
N ARG A 108 -20.04 -16.22 21.13
CA ARG A 108 -21.35 -16.37 20.48
C ARG A 108 -22.22 -17.49 21.07
N GLY A 109 -21.72 -18.21 22.09
CA GLY A 109 -22.43 -19.36 22.67
C GLY A 109 -22.53 -20.55 21.72
N LEU A 110 -21.66 -20.64 20.71
CA LEU A 110 -21.61 -21.76 19.77
C LEU A 110 -20.82 -22.92 20.38
N GLY A 111 -21.35 -24.14 20.26
CA GLY A 111 -20.67 -25.36 20.76
C GLY A 111 -19.60 -25.91 19.81
N THR A 112 -19.58 -25.46 18.55
CA THR A 112 -18.63 -25.90 17.54
C THR A 112 -18.23 -24.74 16.63
N VAL A 113 -17.01 -24.80 16.11
CA VAL A 113 -16.50 -23.90 15.07
C VAL A 113 -16.79 -24.56 13.72
N ASP A 114 -17.71 -24.02 12.94
CA ASP A 114 -17.89 -24.41 11.55
C ASP A 114 -16.97 -23.62 10.61
N LEU A 115 -16.89 -24.04 9.35
CA LEU A 115 -16.06 -23.37 8.35
C LEU A 115 -16.45 -21.90 8.16
N ALA A 116 -17.76 -21.60 8.15
CA ALA A 116 -18.25 -20.23 7.99
C ALA A 116 -17.81 -19.32 9.15
N THR A 117 -17.82 -19.82 10.40
CA THR A 117 -17.32 -19.08 11.55
C THR A 117 -15.81 -18.87 11.47
N ALA A 118 -15.06 -19.90 11.08
CA ALA A 118 -13.61 -19.79 10.91
C ALA A 118 -13.25 -18.75 9.84
N GLN A 119 -14.00 -18.74 8.73
CA GLN A 119 -13.86 -17.77 7.66
C GLN A 119 -14.07 -16.33 8.14
N VAL A 120 -15.18 -16.05 8.81
CA VAL A 120 -15.47 -14.72 9.37
C VAL A 120 -14.38 -14.25 10.34
N VAL A 121 -13.82 -15.16 11.14
CA VAL A 121 -12.76 -14.82 12.10
C VAL A 121 -11.46 -14.49 11.38
N VAL A 122 -11.07 -15.31 10.40
CA VAL A 122 -9.87 -15.08 9.58
C VAL A 122 -9.98 -13.76 8.82
N GLU A 123 -11.12 -13.49 8.19
CA GLU A 123 -11.41 -12.20 7.53
C GLU A 123 -11.23 -11.04 8.48
N ARG A 124 -11.74 -11.14 9.70
CA ARG A 124 -11.62 -10.07 10.69
C ARG A 124 -10.19 -9.87 11.17
N LEU A 125 -9.45 -10.95 11.40
CA LEU A 125 -8.08 -10.90 11.93
C LEU A 125 -7.09 -10.31 10.93
N LEU A 126 -7.22 -10.71 9.67
CA LEU A 126 -6.38 -10.18 8.59
C LEU A 126 -6.97 -8.88 8.03
N GLY A 127 -8.28 -8.70 8.21
CA GLY A 127 -9.10 -7.58 7.77
C GLY A 127 -9.24 -7.51 6.25
N VAL A 128 -9.35 -8.67 5.59
CA VAL A 128 -9.36 -8.84 4.13
C VAL A 128 -10.51 -9.78 3.76
N PRO A 129 -11.25 -9.53 2.66
CA PRO A 129 -12.28 -10.45 2.18
C PRO A 129 -11.69 -11.81 1.79
N LEU A 130 -12.33 -12.92 2.18
CA LEU A 130 -11.93 -14.25 1.71
C LEU A 130 -12.31 -14.50 0.25
N ASP A 131 -13.36 -13.83 -0.21
CA ASP A 131 -13.79 -13.86 -1.61
C ASP A 131 -13.21 -12.66 -2.36
N VAL A 132 -11.91 -12.72 -2.61
CA VAL A 132 -11.22 -11.71 -3.42
C VAL A 132 -11.74 -11.71 -4.87
N GLY A 133 -12.41 -12.78 -5.30
CA GLY A 133 -13.01 -12.89 -6.64
C GLY A 133 -14.07 -11.83 -6.91
N GLN A 134 -14.97 -11.57 -5.95
CA GLN A 134 -16.00 -10.52 -6.11
C GLN A 134 -15.40 -9.12 -6.25
N GLY A 135 -14.25 -8.86 -5.62
CA GLY A 135 -13.55 -7.58 -5.77
C GLY A 135 -12.94 -7.38 -7.16
N LEU A 136 -12.69 -8.47 -7.88
CA LEU A 136 -12.11 -8.47 -9.22
C LEU A 136 -13.16 -8.35 -10.33
N ASP A 137 -14.41 -8.73 -10.07
CA ASP A 137 -15.48 -8.65 -11.06
C ASP A 137 -15.61 -7.21 -11.61
N GLU A 138 -15.48 -7.09 -12.93
CA GLU A 138 -15.55 -5.80 -13.67
C GLU A 138 -14.51 -4.78 -13.17
N LEU A 139 -13.36 -5.23 -12.63
CA LEU A 139 -12.32 -4.31 -12.13
C LEU A 139 -11.77 -3.44 -13.27
N ALA A 140 -11.45 -4.01 -14.43
CA ALA A 140 -10.97 -3.23 -15.56
C ALA A 140 -12.00 -2.18 -16.00
N GLU A 141 -13.28 -2.54 -16.05
CA GLU A 141 -14.35 -1.59 -16.39
C GLU A 141 -14.45 -0.45 -15.36
N ALA A 142 -14.35 -0.76 -14.07
CA ALA A 142 -14.38 0.24 -13.01
C ALA A 142 -13.17 1.20 -13.08
N VAL A 143 -11.97 0.65 -13.30
CA VAL A 143 -10.73 1.44 -13.41
C VAL A 143 -10.74 2.33 -14.65
N VAL A 144 -11.21 1.80 -15.79
CA VAL A 144 -11.35 2.56 -17.04
C VAL A 144 -12.45 3.62 -16.91
N GLY A 145 -13.61 3.25 -16.37
CA GLY A 145 -14.75 4.16 -16.19
C GLY A 145 -14.46 5.32 -15.22
N ALA A 146 -13.60 5.09 -14.22
CA ALA A 146 -13.10 6.12 -13.32
C ALA A 146 -11.95 6.96 -13.91
N GLY A 147 -11.45 6.60 -15.10
CA GLY A 147 -10.38 7.31 -15.77
C GLY A 147 -8.99 7.17 -15.17
N LEU A 148 -8.72 6.03 -14.53
CA LEU A 148 -7.50 5.82 -13.77
C LEU A 148 -6.41 5.13 -14.57
N LEU A 149 -6.76 4.19 -15.46
CA LEU A 149 -5.82 3.52 -16.38
C LEU A 149 -6.39 3.42 -17.79
N HIS A 150 -5.50 3.26 -18.76
CA HIS A 150 -5.88 2.87 -20.12
C HIS A 150 -6.55 1.49 -20.13
N PRO A 151 -7.48 1.23 -21.07
CA PRO A 151 -8.15 -0.07 -21.17
C PRO A 151 -7.20 -1.27 -21.23
N GLU A 152 -6.09 -1.14 -21.96
CA GLU A 152 -5.09 -2.21 -22.08
C GLU A 152 -4.42 -2.49 -20.71
N SER A 153 -3.92 -1.46 -20.04
CA SER A 153 -3.29 -1.57 -18.71
C SER A 153 -4.28 -2.04 -17.65
N ALA A 154 -5.55 -1.66 -17.73
CA ALA A 154 -6.60 -2.08 -16.80
C ALA A 154 -6.91 -3.58 -16.93
N VAL A 155 -6.99 -4.09 -18.16
CA VAL A 155 -7.18 -5.53 -18.43
C VAL A 155 -5.95 -6.33 -17.97
N GLU A 156 -4.75 -5.82 -18.20
CA GLU A 156 -3.51 -6.45 -17.74
C GLU A 156 -3.44 -6.52 -16.21
N LEU A 157 -3.83 -5.44 -15.52
CA LEU A 157 -3.93 -5.40 -14.07
C LEU A 157 -4.94 -6.42 -13.54
N GLU A 158 -6.15 -6.46 -14.10
CA GLU A 158 -7.17 -7.43 -13.69
C GLU A 158 -6.69 -8.87 -13.89
N ALA A 159 -6.08 -9.17 -15.05
CA ALA A 159 -5.52 -10.49 -15.34
C ALA A 159 -4.39 -10.88 -14.37
N ARG A 160 -3.49 -9.94 -14.05
CA ARG A 160 -2.40 -10.15 -13.09
C ARG A 160 -2.95 -10.48 -11.70
N LEU A 161 -3.95 -9.72 -11.24
CA LEU A 161 -4.58 -9.88 -9.93
C LEU A 161 -5.42 -11.15 -9.81
N MET A 162 -6.09 -11.54 -10.89
CA MET A 162 -6.79 -12.82 -10.99
C MET A 162 -5.88 -14.02 -10.73
N VAL A 163 -4.59 -13.92 -11.08
CA VAL A 163 -3.60 -14.98 -10.80
C VAL A 163 -3.09 -14.88 -9.37
N SER A 164 -2.60 -13.71 -8.94
CA SER A 164 -1.96 -13.56 -7.62
C SER A 164 -2.91 -13.73 -6.46
N LEU A 165 -4.10 -13.12 -6.51
CA LEU A 165 -5.05 -13.15 -5.40
C LEU A 165 -5.70 -14.53 -5.22
N ARG A 166 -5.63 -15.39 -6.26
CA ARG A 166 -6.01 -16.81 -6.17
C ARG A 166 -4.86 -17.72 -5.75
N GLY A 167 -3.70 -17.15 -5.41
CA GLY A 167 -2.52 -17.91 -4.98
C GLY A 167 -1.92 -18.78 -6.08
N MET A 168 -2.13 -18.42 -7.36
CA MET A 168 -1.63 -19.16 -8.52
C MET A 168 -0.27 -18.64 -9.02
N ASP A 169 0.38 -17.77 -8.26
CA ASP A 169 1.71 -17.25 -8.59
C ASP A 169 2.80 -18.30 -8.43
N CYS A 170 3.73 -18.35 -9.40
CA CYS A 170 4.92 -19.21 -9.32
C CYS A 170 5.86 -18.83 -8.17
N VAL A 171 5.82 -17.57 -7.74
CA VAL A 171 6.59 -17.04 -6.60
C VAL A 171 5.58 -16.41 -5.63
N PRO A 172 5.02 -17.17 -4.68
CA PRO A 172 3.95 -16.68 -3.80
C PRO A 172 4.36 -15.50 -2.91
N ALA A 173 5.67 -15.28 -2.72
CA ALA A 173 6.16 -14.24 -1.85
C ALA A 173 6.03 -12.83 -2.47
N ARG A 174 5.99 -12.71 -3.80
CA ARG A 174 6.02 -11.42 -4.52
C ARG A 174 4.73 -10.61 -4.33
N PRO A 175 4.75 -9.28 -4.54
CA PRO A 175 3.54 -8.46 -4.56
C PRO A 175 2.46 -8.99 -5.52
N ASN A 176 1.19 -8.80 -5.18
CA ASN A 176 0.08 -9.26 -6.00
C ASN A 176 0.05 -8.58 -7.37
N ALA A 177 0.50 -7.34 -7.44
CA ALA A 177 0.80 -6.64 -8.68
C ALA A 177 1.79 -5.51 -8.42
N VAL A 178 2.61 -5.21 -9.42
CA VAL A 178 3.45 -4.00 -9.47
C VAL A 178 3.03 -3.17 -10.69
N VAL A 179 2.46 -1.99 -10.45
CA VAL A 179 1.96 -1.08 -11.48
C VAL A 179 2.87 0.14 -11.57
N ALA A 180 3.45 0.38 -12.74
CA ALA A 180 4.25 1.57 -13.04
C ALA A 180 3.36 2.64 -13.67
N LEU A 181 3.28 3.81 -13.03
CA LEU A 181 2.52 4.97 -13.47
C LEU A 181 3.49 6.09 -13.86
N LEU A 182 3.50 6.48 -15.13
CA LEU A 182 4.39 7.49 -15.68
C LEU A 182 3.62 8.75 -16.10
N ASP A 183 4.29 9.89 -16.00
CA ASP A 183 3.81 11.18 -16.50
C ASP A 183 2.41 11.51 -15.94
N GLU A 184 1.42 11.74 -16.82
CA GLU A 184 0.07 12.07 -16.40
C GLU A 184 -0.62 10.94 -15.61
N ALA A 185 -0.25 9.67 -15.87
CA ALA A 185 -0.78 8.53 -15.11
C ALA A 185 -0.37 8.58 -13.63
N ALA A 186 0.78 9.20 -13.31
CA ALA A 186 1.26 9.34 -11.94
C ALA A 186 0.25 10.08 -11.03
N TYR A 187 -0.51 11.02 -11.60
CA TYR A 187 -1.51 11.80 -10.85
C TYR A 187 -2.76 10.99 -10.51
N THR A 188 -3.01 9.87 -11.21
CA THR A 188 -4.13 8.97 -10.90
C THR A 188 -3.84 8.07 -9.71
N ALA A 189 -2.58 7.98 -9.25
CA ALA A 189 -2.15 7.04 -8.22
C ALA A 189 -2.97 7.09 -6.91
N PRO A 190 -3.33 8.27 -6.35
CA PRO A 190 -4.16 8.32 -5.14
C PRO A 190 -5.55 7.73 -5.37
N ALA A 191 -6.20 8.06 -6.48
CA ALA A 191 -7.53 7.57 -6.81
C ALA A 191 -7.53 6.08 -7.18
N LEU A 192 -6.47 5.60 -7.86
CA LEU A 192 -6.26 4.19 -8.13
C LEU A 192 -6.02 3.40 -6.84
N ALA A 193 -5.19 3.93 -5.92
CA ALA A 193 -4.97 3.30 -4.62
C ALA A 193 -6.28 3.21 -3.81
N ASP A 194 -7.09 4.26 -3.82
CA ASP A 194 -8.40 4.30 -3.15
C ASP A 194 -9.37 3.25 -3.70
N LEU A 195 -9.46 3.14 -5.03
CA LEU A 195 -10.31 2.17 -5.71
C LEU A 195 -9.85 0.74 -5.41
N LEU A 196 -8.56 0.45 -5.55
CA LEU A 196 -8.00 -0.88 -5.29
C LEU A 196 -8.15 -1.28 -3.82
N ALA A 197 -7.85 -0.37 -2.88
CA ALA A 197 -7.95 -0.65 -1.45
C ALA A 197 -9.40 -0.87 -1.01
N SER A 198 -10.35 -0.08 -1.51
CA SER A 198 -11.77 -0.25 -1.18
C SER A 198 -12.37 -1.53 -1.76
N ARG A 199 -12.14 -1.83 -3.05
CA ARG A 199 -12.71 -3.02 -3.70
C ARG A 199 -12.04 -4.31 -3.28
N LEU A 200 -10.71 -4.35 -3.22
CA LEU A 200 -9.97 -5.60 -3.03
C LEU A 200 -9.63 -5.86 -1.56
N LEU A 201 -9.34 -4.81 -0.80
CA LEU A 201 -8.86 -4.93 0.58
C LEU A 201 -9.94 -4.57 1.63
N GLY A 202 -11.12 -4.14 1.20
CA GLY A 202 -12.28 -3.84 2.03
C GLY A 202 -12.25 -2.49 2.76
N SER A 203 -11.18 -1.70 2.63
CA SER A 203 -11.09 -0.36 3.23
C SER A 203 -10.11 0.55 2.49
N LYS A 204 -10.52 1.80 2.29
CA LYS A 204 -9.72 2.90 1.72
C LYS A 204 -8.50 3.28 2.57
N GLU A 205 -8.52 2.94 3.85
CA GLU A 205 -7.42 3.22 4.78
C GLU A 205 -6.23 2.26 4.60
N ARG A 206 -6.40 1.17 3.85
CA ARG A 206 -5.35 0.17 3.58
C ARG A 206 -4.39 0.61 2.47
N GLN A 207 -3.82 1.80 2.64
CA GLN A 207 -2.83 2.36 1.74
C GLN A 207 -1.65 2.91 2.54
N ILE A 208 -0.46 2.70 2.01
CA ILE A 208 0.79 3.19 2.59
C ILE A 208 1.50 3.96 1.49
N SER A 209 1.74 5.25 1.70
CA SER A 209 2.48 6.09 0.76
C SER A 209 3.88 6.39 1.32
N VAL A 210 4.91 6.04 0.55
CA VAL A 210 6.31 6.26 0.91
C VAL A 210 6.97 7.13 -0.15
N ASP A 211 7.49 8.28 0.29
CA ASP A 211 8.33 9.15 -0.54
C ASP A 211 9.80 8.77 -0.38
N LEU A 212 10.41 8.33 -1.48
CA LEU A 212 11.80 7.89 -1.54
C LEU A 212 12.73 8.96 -2.11
N ALA A 213 12.22 10.11 -2.56
CA ALA A 213 13.00 11.14 -3.25
C ALA A 213 14.23 11.63 -2.46
N GLY A 214 14.18 11.54 -1.12
CA GLY A 214 15.28 11.92 -0.24
C GLY A 214 16.46 10.94 -0.19
N LEU A 215 16.34 9.72 -0.75
CA LEU A 215 17.35 8.66 -0.67
C LEU A 215 18.36 8.73 -1.82
N VAL A 216 19.12 9.83 -1.83
CA VAL A 216 20.03 10.19 -2.93
C VAL A 216 21.36 9.43 -2.86
N TYR A 217 21.76 8.96 -1.68
CA TYR A 217 23.07 8.33 -1.46
C TYR A 217 22.95 6.81 -1.38
N ALA A 218 24.03 6.09 -1.72
CA ALA A 218 24.06 4.63 -1.62
C ALA A 218 23.93 4.13 -0.17
N SER A 219 24.35 4.94 0.82
CA SER A 219 24.17 4.64 2.24
C SER A 219 22.71 4.63 2.68
N ASP A 220 21.81 5.26 1.91
CA ASP A 220 20.40 5.40 2.27
C ASP A 220 19.61 4.10 2.12
N VAL A 221 20.21 3.05 1.54
CA VAL A 221 19.68 1.68 1.54
C VAL A 221 19.39 1.19 2.98
N ALA A 222 20.17 1.66 3.95
CA ALA A 222 19.95 1.43 5.38
C ALA A 222 18.56 1.89 5.88
N ALA A 223 17.97 2.93 5.26
CA ALA A 223 16.63 3.40 5.62
C ALA A 223 15.55 2.38 5.24
N LEU A 224 15.77 1.58 4.18
CA LEU A 224 14.83 0.56 3.72
C LEU A 224 14.72 -0.58 4.75
N SER A 225 15.85 -1.16 5.15
CA SER A 225 15.89 -2.29 6.11
C SER A 225 15.71 -1.86 7.57
N GLY A 226 15.73 -0.56 7.85
CA GLY A 226 15.70 -0.04 9.20
C GLY A 226 17.05 -0.25 9.88
N ASN A 227 18.02 0.58 9.52
CA ASN A 227 19.27 0.71 10.24
C ASN A 227 19.53 2.17 10.51
N GLN A 228 19.46 2.53 11.79
CA GLN A 228 20.35 3.56 12.28
C GLN A 228 20.90 3.07 13.60
N ALA A 229 22.19 3.29 13.81
CA ALA A 229 22.83 3.35 15.13
C ALA A 229 22.08 4.22 16.17
N ASN A 230 20.98 4.88 15.77
CA ASN A 230 20.08 5.75 16.51
C ASN A 230 18.67 5.14 16.76
N GLY A 231 18.39 3.90 16.37
CA GLY A 231 17.09 3.23 16.58
C GLY A 231 15.94 3.69 15.67
N ARG A 232 16.24 4.24 14.49
CA ARG A 232 15.20 4.58 13.49
C ARG A 232 14.68 3.30 12.84
N LYS A 233 13.36 3.19 12.78
CA LYS A 233 12.66 2.06 12.16
C LYS A 233 12.71 2.18 10.64
N SER A 234 12.49 1.05 9.96
CA SER A 234 12.38 0.99 8.50
C SER A 234 11.30 1.96 8.00
N ILE A 235 11.53 2.58 6.85
CA ILE A 235 10.50 3.39 6.16
C ILE A 235 9.29 2.55 5.72
N PHE A 236 9.43 1.23 5.70
CA PHE A 236 8.37 0.27 5.36
C PHE A 236 7.73 -0.38 6.59
N GLN A 237 8.02 0.11 7.80
CA GLN A 237 7.53 -0.51 9.03
C GLN A 237 6.00 -0.59 9.10
N ASP A 238 5.27 0.31 8.45
CA ASP A 238 3.81 0.27 8.41
C ASP A 238 3.27 -0.98 7.70
N LEU A 239 4.04 -1.59 6.77
CA LEU A 239 3.70 -2.88 6.17
C LEU A 239 3.74 -4.03 7.18
N GLU A 240 4.45 -3.91 8.31
CA GLU A 240 4.36 -4.91 9.37
C GLU A 240 2.98 -4.91 10.04
N GLN A 241 2.34 -3.74 10.13
CA GLN A 241 1.03 -3.57 10.75
C GLN A 241 -0.10 -3.77 9.74
N MET A 242 0.16 -3.47 8.47
CA MET A 242 -0.79 -3.56 7.36
C MET A 242 -0.18 -4.34 6.18
N PRO A 243 -0.04 -5.67 6.31
CA PRO A 243 0.55 -6.51 5.25
C PRO A 243 -0.31 -6.52 3.98
N TRP A 244 -1.63 -6.41 4.14
CA TRP A 244 -2.59 -6.22 3.04
C TRP A 244 -2.83 -4.73 2.82
N SER A 245 -2.14 -4.17 1.84
CA SER A 245 -2.17 -2.74 1.56
C SER A 245 -1.81 -2.42 0.11
N VAL A 246 -2.25 -1.25 -0.34
CA VAL A 246 -1.70 -0.61 -1.54
C VAL A 246 -0.49 0.22 -1.13
N LEU A 247 0.70 -0.20 -1.55
CA LEU A 247 1.96 0.50 -1.30
C LEU A 247 2.27 1.44 -2.47
N VAL A 248 2.23 2.75 -2.21
CA VAL A 248 2.56 3.79 -3.19
C VAL A 248 3.99 4.25 -2.98
N LEU A 249 4.87 3.99 -3.94
CA LEU A 249 6.28 4.39 -3.92
C LEU A 249 6.48 5.58 -4.86
N ARG A 250 6.90 6.72 -4.31
CA ARG A 250 7.14 7.95 -5.08
C ARG A 250 8.62 8.32 -5.11
N GLY A 251 9.03 9.00 -6.17
CA GLY A 251 10.36 9.63 -6.25
C GLY A 251 11.51 8.65 -6.43
N LEU A 252 11.25 7.41 -6.86
CA LEU A 252 12.28 6.40 -7.11
C LEU A 252 13.28 6.84 -8.19
N GLU A 253 12.83 7.62 -9.18
CA GLU A 253 13.65 8.17 -10.25
C GLU A 253 14.71 9.17 -9.75
N LEU A 254 14.54 9.70 -8.53
CA LEU A 254 15.48 10.63 -7.88
C LEU A 254 16.50 9.93 -6.97
N THR A 255 16.33 8.62 -6.74
CA THR A 255 17.16 7.86 -5.80
C THR A 255 18.45 7.34 -6.41
N SER A 256 19.39 6.94 -5.55
CA SER A 256 20.60 6.24 -6.01
C SER A 256 20.26 4.89 -6.67
N SER A 257 21.09 4.44 -7.62
CA SER A 257 20.95 3.10 -8.21
C SER A 257 20.97 1.98 -7.18
N ALA A 258 21.70 2.15 -6.07
CA ALA A 258 21.73 1.18 -4.98
C ALA A 258 20.37 1.03 -4.28
N VAL A 259 19.63 2.13 -4.09
CA VAL A 259 18.27 2.12 -3.52
C VAL A 259 17.31 1.45 -4.50
N ARG A 260 17.35 1.81 -5.79
CA ARG A 260 16.51 1.17 -6.82
C ARG A 260 16.78 -0.33 -6.93
N ASP A 261 18.03 -0.76 -6.89
CA ASP A 261 18.41 -2.17 -6.88
C ASP A 261 17.92 -2.90 -5.62
N ALA A 262 17.89 -2.22 -4.47
CA ALA A 262 17.36 -2.80 -3.24
C ALA A 262 15.83 -2.95 -3.29
N VAL A 263 15.13 -1.96 -3.83
CA VAL A 263 13.68 -2.03 -4.06
C VAL A 263 13.35 -3.11 -5.10
N ALA A 264 14.12 -3.20 -6.20
CA ALA A 264 13.95 -4.27 -7.20
C ALA A 264 14.08 -5.66 -6.56
N ARG A 265 15.11 -5.87 -5.73
CA ARG A 265 15.24 -7.14 -4.98
C ARG A 265 14.05 -7.40 -4.08
N MET A 266 13.58 -6.37 -3.36
CA MET A 266 12.42 -6.48 -2.47
C MET A 266 11.15 -6.89 -3.22
N LEU A 267 10.89 -6.32 -4.40
CA LEU A 267 9.74 -6.69 -5.24
C LEU A 267 9.89 -8.10 -5.82
N ASN A 268 11.10 -8.46 -6.26
CA ASN A 268 11.40 -9.75 -6.85
C ASN A 268 11.25 -10.92 -5.86
N THR A 269 11.85 -10.79 -4.68
CA THR A 269 11.77 -11.81 -3.63
C THR A 269 10.47 -11.72 -2.85
N GLY A 270 9.82 -10.55 -2.87
CA GLY A 270 8.69 -10.23 -2.01
C GLY A 270 9.03 -10.17 -0.52
N LEU A 271 10.31 -10.14 -0.19
CA LEU A 271 10.82 -10.14 1.17
C LEU A 271 11.86 -9.04 1.34
N LEU A 272 11.73 -8.28 2.43
CA LEU A 272 12.70 -7.30 2.87
C LEU A 272 13.32 -7.78 4.19
N ASP A 273 14.63 -8.04 4.17
CA ASP A 273 15.39 -8.34 5.38
C ASP A 273 15.54 -7.06 6.21
N LEU A 274 15.10 -7.12 7.46
CA LEU A 274 15.27 -6.07 8.45
C LEU A 274 16.50 -6.36 9.30
N GLU A 275 17.02 -5.32 9.94
CA GLU A 275 18.30 -5.37 10.63
C GLU A 275 18.36 -6.29 11.88
N ASN A 276 17.20 -6.54 12.50
CA ASN A 276 17.06 -7.48 13.61
C ASN A 276 16.89 -8.94 13.15
N GLY A 277 17.15 -9.24 11.88
CA GLY A 277 16.95 -10.55 11.25
C GLY A 277 15.48 -10.95 11.09
N ARG A 278 14.54 -10.03 11.37
CA ARG A 278 13.14 -10.19 10.95
C ARG A 278 13.04 -9.94 9.45
N ARG A 279 12.00 -10.49 8.85
CA ARG A 279 11.65 -10.28 7.44
C ARG A 279 10.28 -9.65 7.32
N LEU A 280 10.17 -8.66 6.45
CA LEU A 280 8.91 -8.06 6.05
C LEU A 280 8.48 -8.68 4.73
N SER A 281 7.22 -9.09 4.63
CA SER A 281 6.64 -9.75 3.45
C SER A 281 5.76 -8.78 2.67
N LEU A 282 5.87 -8.83 1.35
CA LEU A 282 5.09 -8.03 0.41
C LEU A 282 4.02 -8.86 -0.32
N SER A 283 3.81 -10.11 0.07
CA SER A 283 3.04 -11.12 -0.68
C SER A 283 1.56 -10.77 -0.88
N HIS A 284 1.07 -9.83 -0.08
CA HIS A 284 -0.30 -9.35 -0.07
C HIS A 284 -0.41 -7.85 -0.38
N THR A 285 0.62 -7.31 -1.03
CA THR A 285 0.71 -5.88 -1.35
C THR A 285 0.48 -5.64 -2.83
N LEU A 286 -0.21 -4.54 -3.11
CA LEU A 286 -0.32 -3.95 -4.45
C LEU A 286 0.64 -2.77 -4.51
N VAL A 287 1.63 -2.82 -5.38
CA VAL A 287 2.66 -1.78 -5.42
C VAL A 287 2.38 -0.84 -6.59
N LEU A 288 2.24 0.46 -6.31
CA LEU A 288 2.20 1.51 -7.31
C LEU A 288 3.55 2.23 -7.33
N LEU A 289 4.28 2.12 -8.44
CA LEU A 289 5.49 2.89 -8.70
C LEU A 289 5.08 4.18 -9.42
N VAL A 290 5.25 5.32 -8.75
CA VAL A 290 4.78 6.62 -9.24
C VAL A 290 5.97 7.46 -9.68
N MET A 291 6.02 7.77 -10.97
CA MET A 291 7.08 8.58 -11.58
C MET A 291 6.47 9.87 -12.15
N GLU A 292 6.64 10.97 -11.41
CA GLU A 292 6.09 12.29 -11.77
C GLU A 292 6.97 13.03 -12.80
N ARG A 293 8.21 12.58 -12.99
CA ARG A 293 9.13 13.18 -13.96
C ARG A 293 9.09 12.48 -15.31
N SER A 294 8.66 13.24 -16.31
CA SER A 294 8.91 12.90 -17.70
C SER A 294 10.39 13.02 -18.03
N LEU A 295 11.00 11.95 -18.57
CA LEU A 295 12.13 12.14 -19.47
C LEU A 295 11.56 12.88 -20.65
N ALA A 296 11.91 14.17 -20.81
CA ALA A 296 11.57 14.94 -21.99
C ALA A 296 11.76 14.04 -23.20
N GLU A 297 10.68 13.75 -23.94
CA GLU A 297 10.78 12.91 -25.12
C GLU A 297 11.97 13.40 -25.94
N PRO A 298 12.93 12.54 -26.30
CA PRO A 298 13.90 12.96 -27.30
C PRO A 298 13.04 13.40 -28.47
N LYS A 299 13.11 14.69 -28.84
CA LYS A 299 12.42 15.26 -30.00
C LYS A 299 12.86 14.47 -31.24
N GLY A 300 12.26 13.31 -31.42
CA GLY A 300 12.42 12.47 -32.58
C GLY A 300 11.86 13.31 -33.70
N LYS A 301 12.71 13.60 -34.69
CA LYS A 301 12.28 14.25 -35.92
C LYS A 301 10.98 13.60 -36.36
N ALA A 302 9.90 14.37 -36.39
CA ALA A 302 8.65 13.96 -36.98
C ALA A 302 8.94 13.59 -38.44
N ASN A 303 9.20 12.30 -38.69
CA ASN A 303 9.23 11.78 -40.03
C ASN A 303 7.77 11.74 -40.47
N LEU A 304 7.37 12.72 -41.29
CA LEU A 304 6.15 12.63 -42.09
C LEU A 304 6.24 11.37 -42.94
N GLY A 305 5.56 10.32 -42.48
CA GLY A 305 5.45 9.05 -43.19
C GLY A 305 4.31 8.25 -42.57
N PHE A 306 3.28 7.99 -43.39
CA PHE A 306 2.20 7.07 -43.04
C PHE A 306 2.77 5.66 -42.85
N ARG A 307 3.11 5.33 -41.61
CA ARG A 307 3.22 3.96 -41.11
C ARG A 307 2.24 3.86 -39.96
N GLU A 308 1.37 2.86 -40.02
CA GLU A 308 0.51 2.47 -38.90
C GLU A 308 1.36 2.40 -37.63
N ARG A 309 0.94 3.13 -36.60
CA ARG A 309 1.50 3.00 -35.24
C ARG A 309 1.36 1.51 -34.87
N PRO A 310 2.45 0.79 -34.56
CA PRO A 310 2.30 -0.51 -33.93
C PRO A 310 1.61 -0.32 -32.58
N ALA A 311 0.88 -1.34 -32.11
CA ALA A 311 0.19 -1.34 -30.83
C ALA A 311 1.13 -0.87 -29.68
N PRO A 312 0.61 -0.14 -28.67
CA PRO A 312 1.42 0.52 -27.67
C PRO A 312 1.83 -0.50 -26.58
N THR A 313 2.71 -1.44 -26.90
CA THR A 313 3.14 -2.47 -25.92
C THR A 313 4.63 -2.44 -25.61
N SER A 314 5.45 -1.66 -26.33
CA SER A 314 6.91 -1.64 -26.15
C SER A 314 7.50 -0.32 -25.65
N GLY A 315 6.78 0.80 -25.76
CA GLY A 315 7.32 2.11 -25.37
C GLY A 315 7.43 2.30 -23.87
N GLY A 316 6.45 1.81 -23.11
CA GLY A 316 6.35 2.10 -21.68
C GLY A 316 7.45 1.46 -20.84
N LEU A 317 7.74 0.19 -21.10
CA LEU A 317 8.79 -0.52 -20.39
C LEU A 317 10.18 0.11 -20.64
N GLU A 318 10.48 0.49 -21.88
CA GLU A 318 11.73 1.17 -22.24
C GLU A 318 11.91 2.50 -21.46
N ARG A 319 10.81 3.22 -21.20
CA ARG A 319 10.83 4.45 -20.42
C ARG A 319 11.01 4.19 -18.93
N VAL A 320 10.35 3.16 -18.38
CA VAL A 320 10.61 2.71 -16.99
C VAL A 320 12.06 2.28 -16.83
N GLU A 321 12.61 1.54 -17.79
CA GLU A 321 14.03 1.14 -17.80
C GLU A 321 14.96 2.36 -17.81
N ALA A 322 14.65 3.37 -18.61
CA ALA A 322 15.45 4.60 -18.66
C ALA A 322 15.40 5.40 -17.34
N LEU A 323 14.25 5.43 -16.65
CA LEU A 323 14.07 6.14 -15.39
C LEU A 323 14.62 5.39 -14.18
N LEU A 324 14.26 4.10 -14.06
CA LEU A 324 14.47 3.29 -12.86
C LEU A 324 15.62 2.29 -12.99
N GLY A 325 16.06 2.01 -14.21
CA GLY A 325 17.03 0.97 -14.52
C GLY A 325 16.38 -0.39 -14.81
N GLU A 326 17.09 -1.21 -15.58
CA GLU A 326 16.63 -2.52 -16.08
C GLU A 326 16.10 -3.44 -14.99
N ARG A 327 16.78 -3.50 -13.84
CA ARG A 327 16.41 -4.43 -12.75
C ARG A 327 15.05 -4.11 -12.15
N LEU A 328 14.75 -2.83 -11.93
CA LEU A 328 13.49 -2.43 -11.31
C LEU A 328 12.35 -2.43 -12.34
N ALA A 329 12.63 -2.07 -13.59
CA ALA A 329 11.64 -2.10 -14.66
C ALA A 329 11.10 -3.52 -14.93
N ARG A 330 11.95 -4.54 -14.84
CA ARG A 330 11.56 -5.95 -14.99
C ARG A 330 10.58 -6.45 -13.92
N GLU A 331 10.47 -5.76 -12.79
CA GLU A 331 9.53 -6.12 -11.73
C GLU A 331 8.14 -5.48 -11.93
N ALA A 332 7.97 -4.58 -12.91
CA ALA A 332 6.65 -4.03 -13.23
C ALA A 332 5.82 -5.05 -14.00
N ASP A 333 4.63 -5.38 -13.48
CA ASP A 333 3.66 -6.26 -14.13
C ASP A 333 2.80 -5.48 -15.14
N VAL A 334 2.52 -4.21 -14.85
CA VAL A 334 1.67 -3.33 -15.66
C VAL A 334 2.35 -1.98 -15.80
N VAL A 335 2.36 -1.43 -17.01
CA VAL A 335 2.83 -0.06 -17.26
C VAL A 335 1.69 0.77 -17.84
N SER A 336 1.47 1.96 -17.28
CA SER A 336 0.53 2.95 -17.81
C SER A 336 1.23 4.29 -17.95
N GLU A 337 1.13 4.85 -19.15
CA GLU A 337 1.64 6.17 -19.50
C GLU A 337 0.51 7.05 -19.99
N GLY A 338 0.65 8.37 -19.84
CA GLY A 338 -0.35 9.29 -20.33
C GLY A 338 -1.64 9.29 -19.51
N SER A 339 -2.57 10.17 -19.87
CA SER A 339 -3.93 10.11 -19.35
C SER A 339 -4.82 9.36 -20.33
N PRO A 340 -5.62 8.37 -19.88
CA PRO A 340 -6.58 7.67 -20.74
C PRO A 340 -7.70 8.54 -21.31
N TYR A 341 -7.81 9.75 -20.80
CA TYR A 341 -8.76 10.75 -21.26
C TYR A 341 -7.98 12.00 -21.65
N GLU A 342 -8.40 12.65 -22.74
CA GLU A 342 -7.87 13.94 -23.19
C GLU A 342 -7.59 14.86 -21.99
N GLU A 343 -6.49 15.62 -22.07
CA GLU A 343 -5.77 16.49 -21.10
C GLU A 343 -6.56 17.11 -19.90
N PHE A 344 -7.88 17.06 -19.92
CA PHE A 344 -8.84 17.65 -19.01
C PHE A 344 -9.38 16.75 -17.89
N LEU A 345 -9.46 15.42 -18.04
CA LEU A 345 -10.13 14.56 -17.03
C LEU A 345 -9.26 14.26 -15.80
N GLY A 346 -7.96 14.03 -15.98
CA GLY A 346 -7.00 13.93 -14.88
C GLY A 346 -6.85 15.25 -14.11
N ALA A 347 -6.80 16.37 -14.84
CA ALA A 347 -6.80 17.71 -14.25
C ALA A 347 -8.08 17.95 -13.44
N ARG A 348 -9.25 17.62 -14.01
CA ARG A 348 -10.55 17.71 -13.34
C ARG A 348 -10.59 16.91 -12.04
N ALA A 349 -10.15 15.65 -12.08
CA ALA A 349 -10.16 14.76 -10.92
C ALA A 349 -9.23 15.27 -9.81
N TRP A 350 -8.01 15.68 -10.15
CA TRP A 350 -7.07 16.27 -9.19
C TRP A 350 -7.60 17.57 -8.58
N LEU A 351 -8.22 18.44 -9.40
CA LEU A 351 -8.83 19.68 -8.92
C LEU A 351 -9.92 19.42 -7.90
N LEU A 352 -10.81 18.46 -8.18
CA LEU A 352 -11.94 18.13 -7.32
C LEU A 352 -11.55 17.35 -6.06
N ASN A 353 -10.57 16.45 -6.16
CA ASN A 353 -10.26 15.50 -5.09
C ASN A 353 -9.06 15.92 -4.22
N ASP A 354 -8.10 16.67 -4.76
CA ASP A 354 -6.89 17.04 -4.04
C ASP A 354 -6.85 18.55 -3.75
N LEU A 355 -6.92 19.39 -4.78
CA LEU A 355 -6.66 20.82 -4.64
C LEU A 355 -7.81 21.57 -3.94
N LEU A 356 -9.04 21.47 -4.47
CA LEU A 356 -10.19 22.19 -3.92
C LEU A 356 -10.51 21.77 -2.48
N PRO A 357 -10.51 20.48 -2.10
CA PRO A 357 -10.76 20.08 -0.71
C PRO A 357 -9.71 20.63 0.26
N GLY A 358 -8.42 20.54 -0.10
CA GLY A 358 -7.33 21.09 0.73
C GLY A 358 -7.42 22.61 0.88
N LEU A 359 -7.81 23.32 -0.18
CA LEU A 359 -8.04 24.75 -0.14
C LEU A 359 -9.27 25.10 0.73
N LEU A 360 -10.40 24.43 0.55
CA LEU A 360 -11.61 24.64 1.34
C LEU A 360 -11.36 24.40 2.82
N GLU A 361 -10.59 23.37 3.18
CA GLU A 361 -10.21 23.10 4.57
C GLU A 361 -9.34 24.25 5.13
N THR A 362 -8.41 24.77 4.33
CA THR A 362 -7.55 25.90 4.68
C THR A 362 -8.36 27.18 4.89
N LEU A 363 -9.36 27.44 4.06
CA LEU A 363 -10.26 28.59 4.17
C LEU A 363 -11.24 28.45 5.33
N ALA A 364 -11.75 27.24 5.59
CA ALA A 364 -12.60 26.94 6.73
C ALA A 364 -11.87 27.21 8.07
N LYS A 365 -10.57 26.85 8.16
CA LYS A 365 -9.71 27.21 9.31
C LYS A 365 -9.59 28.72 9.51
N ARG A 366 -9.79 29.52 8.46
CA ARG A 366 -9.82 30.99 8.50
C ARG A 366 -11.24 31.58 8.61
N ARG A 367 -12.24 30.76 8.98
CA ARG A 367 -13.65 31.15 9.14
C ARG A 367 -14.34 31.63 7.85
N LEU A 368 -13.86 31.18 6.69
CA LEU A 368 -14.49 31.43 5.41
C LEU A 368 -15.03 30.11 4.85
N THR A 369 -16.35 29.99 4.76
CA THR A 369 -17.01 28.85 4.10
C THR A 369 -17.29 29.21 2.66
N VAL A 370 -16.72 28.45 1.73
CA VAL A 370 -16.86 28.70 0.29
C VAL A 370 -17.64 27.56 -0.34
N THR A 371 -18.61 27.92 -1.16
CA THR A 371 -19.35 27.04 -2.08
C THR A 371 -19.15 27.57 -3.49
N PHE A 372 -19.23 26.72 -4.51
CA PHE A 372 -18.94 27.13 -5.88
C PHE A 372 -19.93 26.56 -6.88
N ASP A 373 -20.03 27.24 -8.02
CA ASP A 373 -20.78 26.81 -9.20
C ASP A 373 -20.20 25.51 -9.77
N PRO A 374 -21.03 24.51 -10.17
CA PRO A 374 -20.57 23.33 -10.90
C PRO A 374 -19.70 23.65 -12.13
N GLN A 375 -19.91 24.81 -12.77
CA GLN A 375 -19.15 25.25 -13.93
C GLN A 375 -17.75 25.80 -13.59
N LEU A 376 -17.43 25.97 -12.29
CA LEU A 376 -16.12 26.49 -11.85
C LEU A 376 -14.97 25.62 -12.36
N VAL A 377 -15.13 24.30 -12.30
CA VAL A 377 -14.08 23.38 -12.73
C VAL A 377 -13.86 23.49 -14.23
N ASP A 378 -14.93 23.50 -15.02
CA ASP A 378 -14.85 23.63 -16.48
C ASP A 378 -14.26 25.00 -16.89
N TYR A 379 -14.54 26.07 -16.14
CA TYR A 379 -13.92 27.39 -16.33
C TYR A 379 -12.41 27.38 -16.02
N LEU A 380 -12.00 26.74 -14.93
CA LEU A 380 -10.59 26.65 -14.55
C LEU A 380 -9.82 25.79 -15.54
N LEU A 381 -10.43 24.71 -16.02
CA LEU A 381 -9.95 23.89 -17.12
C LEU A 381 -9.71 24.72 -18.39
N ALA A 382 -10.67 25.55 -18.80
CA ALA A 382 -10.56 26.38 -19.99
C ALA A 382 -9.50 27.50 -19.91
N LEU A 383 -8.97 27.82 -18.73
CA LEU A 383 -7.90 28.82 -18.55
C LEU A 383 -6.50 28.27 -18.86
N HIS A 384 -6.39 26.96 -19.15
CA HIS A 384 -5.13 26.28 -19.36
C HIS A 384 -5.13 25.56 -20.71
N ASP A 385 -4.29 26.03 -21.64
CA ASP A 385 -4.18 25.52 -23.02
C ASP A 385 -3.02 24.51 -23.20
N GLY A 386 -2.52 23.90 -22.12
CA GLY A 386 -1.37 23.00 -22.15
C GLY A 386 -1.54 21.72 -21.32
N GLY A 387 -0.57 20.82 -21.41
CA GLY A 387 -0.52 19.60 -20.59
C GLY A 387 -0.56 19.88 -19.08
N PHE A 388 -0.80 18.85 -18.29
CA PHE A 388 -0.98 18.98 -16.85
C PHE A 388 0.35 19.19 -16.10
N ASP A 389 0.62 20.42 -15.64
CA ASP A 389 1.69 20.75 -14.67
C ASP A 389 1.07 21.27 -13.36
N ARG A 390 1.21 20.50 -12.28
CA ARG A 390 0.71 20.84 -10.94
C ARG A 390 1.08 22.24 -10.49
N ARG A 391 2.31 22.70 -10.76
CA ARG A 391 2.78 24.00 -10.29
C ARG A 391 2.21 25.15 -11.11
N GLU A 392 1.94 24.92 -12.39
CA GLU A 392 1.27 25.88 -13.25
C GLU A 392 -0.22 26.00 -12.89
N TRP A 393 -0.84 24.88 -12.53
CA TRP A 393 -2.18 24.86 -11.94
C TRP A 393 -2.23 25.59 -10.60
N GLU A 394 -1.37 25.27 -9.63
CA GLU A 394 -1.29 25.99 -8.34
C GLU A 394 -1.12 27.51 -8.54
N ARG A 395 -0.28 27.93 -9.50
CA ARG A 395 -0.11 29.35 -9.87
C ARG A 395 -1.37 29.97 -10.47
N THR A 396 -2.09 29.23 -11.29
CA THR A 396 -3.35 29.70 -11.90
C THR A 396 -4.40 29.92 -10.81
N PHE A 397 -4.47 29.02 -9.81
CA PHE A 397 -5.33 29.18 -8.64
C PHE A 397 -4.92 30.36 -7.76
N ASP A 398 -3.63 30.50 -7.45
CA ASP A 398 -3.08 31.63 -6.70
C ASP A 398 -3.34 32.98 -7.38
N ARG A 399 -3.43 32.99 -8.71
CA ARG A 399 -3.67 34.20 -9.50
C ARG A 399 -5.15 34.52 -9.70
N VAL A 400 -6.00 33.50 -9.85
CA VAL A 400 -7.39 33.68 -10.28
C VAL A 400 -8.36 33.52 -9.12
N LEU A 401 -8.20 32.48 -8.29
CA LEU A 401 -9.18 32.10 -7.29
C LEU A 401 -8.86 32.70 -5.91
N LEU A 402 -7.60 32.61 -5.47
CA LEU A 402 -7.20 33.15 -4.16
C LEU A 402 -7.38 34.67 -4.02
N PRO A 403 -7.09 35.52 -5.03
CA PRO A 403 -7.26 36.96 -4.88
C PRO A 403 -8.73 37.36 -4.76
N ALA A 404 -9.61 36.67 -5.49
CA ALA A 404 -11.06 36.88 -5.40
C ALA A 404 -11.58 36.55 -3.99
N LEU A 405 -11.11 35.46 -3.39
CA LEU A 405 -11.49 35.04 -2.04
C LEU A 405 -10.79 35.86 -0.93
N ALA A 406 -9.55 36.30 -1.15
CA ALA A 406 -8.78 37.08 -0.19
C ALA A 406 -9.44 38.44 0.09
N ASN A 407 -10.08 39.04 -0.91
CA ASN A 407 -10.81 40.30 -0.76
C ASN A 407 -12.06 40.19 0.12
N VAL A 408 -12.62 38.98 0.26
CA VAL A 408 -13.87 38.72 1.01
C VAL A 408 -13.60 37.98 2.34
N ALA A 409 -12.37 37.48 2.51
CA ALA A 409 -11.95 36.79 3.72
C ALA A 409 -12.10 37.68 4.96
N PRO A 410 -12.77 37.20 6.03
CA PRO A 410 -12.97 37.99 7.24
C PRO A 410 -11.64 38.28 7.93
N ALA A 411 -11.49 39.49 8.47
CA ALA A 411 -10.37 39.79 9.35
C ALA A 411 -10.43 38.91 10.62
N ALA A 412 -9.32 38.74 11.34
CA ALA A 412 -9.25 37.82 12.50
C ALA A 412 -10.29 38.09 13.61
N HIS A 413 -10.83 39.31 13.66
CA HIS A 413 -11.83 39.78 14.61
C HIS A 413 -13.26 39.78 14.06
N GLU A 414 -13.47 39.47 12.78
CA GLU A 414 -14.78 39.42 12.14
C GLU A 414 -15.44 38.04 12.30
N PRO A 415 -16.79 37.98 12.26
CA PRO A 415 -17.52 36.71 12.29
C PRO A 415 -17.28 35.89 11.02
N ALA A 416 -17.60 34.60 11.10
CA ALA A 416 -17.47 33.71 9.94
C ALA A 416 -18.37 34.18 8.78
N ARG A 417 -17.84 34.12 7.56
CA ARG A 417 -18.57 34.46 6.33
C ARG A 417 -18.79 33.23 5.47
N ALA A 418 -19.94 33.18 4.80
CA ALA A 418 -20.27 32.18 3.81
C ALA A 418 -20.38 32.85 2.43
N VAL A 419 -19.74 32.26 1.43
CA VAL A 419 -19.56 32.87 0.12
C VAL A 419 -19.83 31.84 -0.96
N TYR A 420 -20.48 32.28 -2.04
CA TYR A 420 -20.68 31.51 -3.26
C TYR A 420 -19.84 32.08 -4.40
N LEU A 421 -19.02 31.23 -5.02
CA LEU A 421 -18.23 31.55 -6.20
C LEU A 421 -19.02 31.20 -7.45
N ARG A 422 -19.35 32.20 -8.25
CA ARG A 422 -20.07 32.06 -9.52
C ARG A 422 -19.14 32.36 -10.69
N VAL A 423 -19.28 31.60 -11.78
CA VAL A 423 -18.59 31.89 -13.04
C VAL A 423 -19.43 32.87 -13.84
N GLY A 424 -18.95 34.11 -14.00
CA GLY A 424 -19.57 35.15 -14.81
C GLY A 424 -18.97 35.23 -16.22
N ALA A 425 -19.50 36.15 -17.05
CA ALA A 425 -19.03 36.33 -18.43
C ALA A 425 -17.59 36.90 -18.54
N ASP A 426 -17.14 37.65 -17.52
CA ASP A 426 -15.84 38.34 -17.50
C ASP A 426 -14.89 37.80 -16.39
N GLY A 427 -15.26 36.71 -15.69
CA GLY A 427 -14.42 36.10 -14.65
C GLY A 427 -15.19 35.53 -13.45
N LEU A 428 -14.48 35.33 -12.33
CA LEU A 428 -15.07 34.83 -11.08
C LEU A 428 -15.75 35.96 -10.30
N GLU A 429 -17.01 35.76 -9.99
CA GLU A 429 -17.80 36.66 -9.14
C GLU A 429 -18.03 36.01 -7.77
N VAL A 430 -17.97 36.84 -6.72
CA VAL A 430 -18.03 36.41 -5.34
C VAL A 430 -19.28 37.00 -4.70
N GLU A 431 -20.25 36.16 -4.36
CA GLU A 431 -21.50 36.57 -3.73
C GLU A 431 -21.55 36.14 -2.26
N GLU A 432 -21.86 37.07 -1.35
CA GLU A 432 -22.02 36.74 0.07
C GLU A 432 -23.39 36.09 0.29
N VAL A 433 -23.40 34.89 0.86
CA VAL A 433 -24.62 34.12 1.08
C VAL A 433 -24.98 34.13 2.57
N ALA A 434 -26.25 34.37 2.87
CA ALA A 434 -26.75 34.22 4.23
C ALA A 434 -26.58 32.77 4.69
N ALA A 435 -25.78 32.57 5.73
CA ALA A 435 -25.38 31.25 6.22
C ALA A 435 -26.56 30.28 6.35
N THR A 436 -26.65 29.35 5.41
CA THR A 436 -27.37 28.08 5.56
C THR A 436 -26.54 26.99 4.88
N PRO A 437 -26.17 25.90 5.58
CA PRO A 437 -25.36 24.86 4.98
C PRO A 437 -26.26 24.00 4.09
N ARG A 438 -25.92 23.85 2.81
CA ARG A 438 -26.24 22.62 2.09
C ARG A 438 -24.94 21.79 2.02
N PRO A 439 -24.93 20.56 2.56
CA PRO A 439 -23.75 19.70 2.51
C PRO A 439 -23.47 19.23 1.08
N VAL A 440 -22.19 19.01 0.80
CA VAL A 440 -21.56 18.67 -0.51
C VAL A 440 -21.88 17.23 -0.96
N SER A 441 -22.93 16.58 -0.43
CA SER A 441 -23.26 15.19 -0.74
C SER A 441 -24.29 15.01 -1.87
N GLU A 442 -24.66 16.07 -2.60
CA GLU A 442 -25.69 16.01 -3.67
C GLU A 442 -25.31 16.73 -4.98
N VAL A 443 -24.02 16.90 -5.29
CA VAL A 443 -23.58 17.37 -6.61
C VAL A 443 -22.60 16.39 -7.23
#